data_AF-A0A9W4WJV4-F1
#
_entry.id   AF-A0A9W4WJV4-F1
#
_cell.length_a   1.000
_cell.length_b   1.000
_cell.length_c   1.000
_cell.angle_alpha   90.00
_cell.angle_beta   90.00
_cell.angle_gamma   90.00
#
_symmetry.space_group_name_H-M   'P 1'
#
loop_
_entity.id
_entity.type
_entity.pdbx_description
1 polymer ?
#
loop_
_entity_poly.entity_id
_entity_poly.type
_entity_poly.pdbx_seq_one_letter_code
_entity_poly.pdbx_strand_id
1 'polypeptide(L)'
;MVLDVIFLIGYVSKVPKLFLPSLIVLFGTSGLNLLIAFIFIMSQANTNKEFKKWMRPRLHVATAFVLLSIFHIDVLGILTSEFLHSDVFNAPVSNRAEKFLNKIGLFMVLLEDVSQFVILVS
;
A
#
# COMPACT_ATOMS: atom_id res chain seq x y z
N MET A 1 9.79 -2.48 2.93
CA MET A 1 9.80 -3.90 2.43
C MET A 1 11.18 -4.52 2.08
N VAL A 2 11.94 -4.10 1.04
CA VAL A 2 13.26 -4.73 0.75
C VAL A 2 14.23 -4.54 1.91
N LEU A 3 14.24 -3.35 2.50
CA LEU A 3 15.05 -3.01 3.67
C LEU A 3 14.64 -3.84 4.88
N ASP A 4 13.34 -4.04 5.12
CA ASP A 4 12.83 -4.82 6.25
C ASP A 4 13.16 -6.30 6.11
N VAL A 5 13.08 -6.86 4.91
CA VAL A 5 13.48 -8.26 4.67
C VAL A 5 14.98 -8.44 4.96
N ILE A 6 15.82 -7.48 4.52
CA ILE A 6 17.25 -7.46 4.84
C ILE A 6 17.47 -7.33 6.35
N PHE A 7 16.69 -6.49 7.04
CA PHE A 7 16.74 -6.31 8.48
C PHE A 7 16.38 -7.60 9.24
N LEU A 8 15.31 -8.26 8.82
CA LEU A 8 14.79 -9.49 9.42
C LEU A 8 15.75 -10.68 9.23
N ILE A 9 16.41 -10.79 8.07
CA ILE A 9 17.36 -11.88 7.80
C ILE A 9 18.75 -11.58 8.39
N GLY A 10 19.24 -10.35 8.23
CA GLY A 10 20.62 -9.99 8.52
C GLY A 10 20.91 -9.56 9.95
N TYR A 11 19.95 -8.88 10.61
CA TYR A 11 20.16 -8.25 11.91
C TYR A 11 19.51 -9.03 13.05
N VAL A 12 18.29 -9.51 12.84
CA VAL A 12 17.53 -10.21 13.87
C VAL A 12 18.09 -11.58 14.22
N SER A 13 18.79 -12.25 13.28
CA SER A 13 19.53 -13.48 13.56
C SER A 13 20.60 -13.32 14.63
N LYS A 14 21.06 -12.07 14.87
CA LYS A 14 22.05 -11.72 15.90
C LYS A 14 21.41 -11.29 17.22
N VAL A 15 20.15 -10.86 17.22
CA VAL A 15 19.41 -10.42 18.42
C VAL A 15 17.98 -10.97 18.39
N PRO A 16 17.76 -12.20 18.89
CA PRO A 16 16.47 -12.89 18.78
C PRO A 16 15.28 -12.14 19.39
N LYS A 17 15.55 -11.28 20.39
CA LYS A 17 14.53 -10.45 21.04
C LYS A 17 13.88 -9.43 20.10
N LEU A 18 14.55 -9.04 19.01
CA LEU A 18 14.03 -8.07 18.03
C LEU A 18 13.16 -8.71 16.95
N PHE A 19 13.07 -10.05 16.90
CA PHE A 19 12.29 -10.77 15.88
C PHE A 19 10.79 -10.53 16.00
N LEU A 20 10.24 -10.70 17.20
CA LEU A 20 8.82 -10.54 17.42
C LEU A 20 8.34 -9.10 17.19
N PRO A 21 9.00 -8.05 17.72
CA PRO A 21 8.64 -6.65 17.42
C PRO A 21 8.69 -6.33 15.92
N SER A 22 9.74 -6.78 15.21
CA SER A 22 9.91 -6.50 13.79
C SER A 22 8.81 -7.15 12.94
N LEU A 23 8.40 -8.38 13.27
CA LEU A 23 7.27 -9.04 12.61
C LEU A 23 5.95 -8.31 12.86
N ILE A 24 5.70 -7.84 14.08
CA ILE A 24 4.48 -7.09 14.41
C ILE A 24 4.40 -5.81 13.58
N VAL A 25 5.51 -5.07 13.47
CA VAL A 25 5.57 -3.86 12.63
C VAL A 25 5.34 -4.19 11.16
N LEU A 26 6.00 -5.23 10.63
CA LEU A 26 5.87 -5.63 9.23
C LEU A 26 4.44 -6.06 8.87
N PHE A 27 3.84 -6.97 9.65
CA PHE A 27 2.47 -7.40 9.40
C PHE A 27 1.44 -6.31 9.69
N GLY A 28 1.71 -5.45 10.68
CA GLY A 28 0.86 -4.31 11.02
C GLY A 28 0.79 -3.30 9.89
N THR A 29 1.93 -2.85 9.38
CA THR A 29 2.02 -1.91 8.25
C THR A 29 1.43 -2.50 6.97
N SER A 30 1.75 -3.76 6.65
CA SER A 30 1.18 -4.48 5.50
C SER A 30 -0.36 -4.59 5.59
N GLY A 31 -0.88 -4.93 6.77
CA GLY A 31 -2.32 -5.01 7.01
C GLY A 31 -3.02 -3.65 6.91
N LEU A 32 -2.39 -2.58 7.40
CA LEU A 32 -2.88 -1.22 7.25
C LEU A 32 -2.91 -0.77 5.79
N ASN A 33 -1.87 -1.07 5.00
CA ASN A 33 -1.85 -0.77 3.57
C ASN A 33 -3.03 -1.43 2.86
N LEU A 34 -3.27 -2.73 3.11
CA LEU A 34 -4.39 -3.47 2.53
C LEU A 34 -5.75 -2.89 2.92
N LEU A 35 -5.94 -2.56 4.21
CA LEU A 35 -7.18 -1.97 4.71
C LEU A 35 -7.46 -0.61 4.07
N ILE A 36 -6.45 0.26 4.00
CA ILE A 36 -6.60 1.59 3.39
C ILE A 36 -6.87 1.46 1.89
N ALA A 37 -6.17 0.56 1.20
CA ALA A 37 -6.40 0.31 -0.22
C ALA A 37 -7.83 -0.17 -0.49
N PHE A 38 -8.34 -1.09 0.33
CA PHE A 38 -9.73 -1.55 0.23
C PHE A 38 -10.73 -0.41 0.47
N ILE A 39 -10.52 0.40 1.52
CA ILE A 39 -11.36 1.57 1.82
C ILE A 39 -11.30 2.58 0.67
N PHE A 40 -10.13 2.83 0.10
CA PHE A 40 -9.94 3.74 -1.02
C PHE A 40 -10.76 3.33 -2.24
N ILE A 41 -10.61 2.06 -2.69
CA ILE A 41 -11.33 1.54 -3.85
C ILE A 41 -12.84 1.54 -3.61
N MET A 42 -13.29 1.13 -2.43
CA MET A 42 -14.72 1.11 -2.09
C MET A 42 -15.30 2.53 -2.03
N SER A 43 -14.55 3.48 -1.48
CA SER A 43 -14.92 4.90 -1.45
C SER A 43 -15.05 5.47 -2.87
N GLN A 44 -14.10 5.20 -3.76
CA GLN A 44 -14.19 5.62 -5.17
C GLN A 44 -15.37 4.95 -5.89
N ALA A 45 -15.61 3.65 -5.67
CA ALA A 45 -16.72 2.92 -6.27
C ALA A 45 -18.10 3.44 -5.85
N ASN A 46 -18.22 4.00 -4.64
CA ASN A 46 -19.47 4.54 -4.11
C ASN A 46 -19.69 6.01 -4.45
N THR A 47 -18.61 6.80 -4.55
CA THR A 47 -18.70 8.26 -4.73
C THR A 47 -18.51 8.72 -6.18
N ASN A 48 -17.80 7.94 -7.00
CA ASN A 48 -17.47 8.30 -8.38
C ASN A 48 -18.10 7.30 -9.38
N LYS A 49 -19.11 7.76 -10.11
CA LYS A 49 -19.84 6.94 -11.10
C LYS A 49 -18.94 6.45 -12.23
N GLU A 50 -17.98 7.26 -12.68
CA GLU A 50 -17.05 6.89 -13.75
C GLU A 50 -16.06 5.84 -13.25
N PHE A 51 -15.56 5.97 -12.02
CA PHE A 51 -14.73 4.94 -11.39
C PHE A 51 -15.50 3.62 -11.27
N LYS A 52 -16.77 3.67 -10.84
CA LYS A 52 -17.61 2.47 -10.75
C LYS A 52 -17.82 1.79 -12.10
N LYS A 53 -18.04 2.57 -13.17
CA LYS A 53 -18.15 2.05 -14.55
C LYS A 53 -16.85 1.44 -15.03
N TRP A 54 -15.71 2.08 -14.75
CA TRP A 54 -14.38 1.57 -15.05
C TRP A 54 -14.07 0.27 -14.30
N MET A 55 -14.45 0.19 -13.02
CA MET A 55 -14.14 -0.95 -12.13
C MET A 55 -14.95 -2.19 -12.44
N ARG A 56 -16.23 -2.05 -12.85
CA ARG A 56 -17.11 -3.19 -13.13
C ARG A 56 -16.52 -4.24 -14.09
N PRO A 57 -16.04 -3.87 -15.29
CA PRO A 57 -15.40 -4.82 -16.20
C PRO A 57 -13.96 -5.19 -15.79
N ARG A 58 -13.35 -4.48 -14.83
CA ARG A 58 -11.94 -4.61 -14.42
C ARG A 58 -11.80 -5.01 -12.96
N LEU A 59 -12.81 -5.69 -12.40
CA LEU A 59 -12.86 -6.02 -10.98
C LEU A 59 -11.63 -6.84 -10.56
N HIS A 60 -11.24 -7.81 -11.38
CA HIS A 60 -10.06 -8.66 -11.15
C HIS A 60 -8.78 -7.83 -11.03
N VAL A 61 -8.62 -6.81 -11.88
CA VAL A 61 -7.48 -5.91 -11.88
C VAL A 61 -7.50 -5.05 -10.61
N ALA A 62 -8.63 -4.42 -10.30
CA ALA A 62 -8.78 -3.62 -9.08
C ALA A 62 -8.47 -4.46 -7.82
N THR A 63 -8.99 -5.69 -7.73
CA THR A 63 -8.71 -6.61 -6.62
C THR A 63 -7.23 -7.02 -6.56
N ALA A 64 -6.59 -7.32 -7.70
CA ALA A 64 -5.18 -7.65 -7.73
C ALA A 64 -4.32 -6.52 -7.17
N PHE A 65 -4.63 -5.27 -7.51
CA PHE A 65 -3.92 -4.10 -6.99
C PHE A 65 -4.20 -3.82 -5.52
N VAL A 66 -5.42 -4.09 -5.03
CA VAL A 66 -5.70 -4.09 -3.58
C VAL A 66 -4.83 -5.14 -2.88
N LEU A 67 -4.67 -6.34 -3.43
CA LEU A 67 -3.80 -7.36 -2.84
C LEU A 67 -2.31 -6.97 -2.92
N LEU A 68 -1.86 -6.41 -4.04
CA LEU A 68 -0.49 -5.93 -4.20
C LEU A 68 -0.17 -4.77 -3.23
N SER A 69 -1.18 -4.02 -2.79
CA SER A 69 -0.99 -2.94 -1.82
C SER A 69 -0.46 -3.42 -0.46
N ILE A 70 -0.58 -4.71 -0.13
CA ILE A 70 0.07 -5.33 1.04
C ILE A 70 1.55 -4.94 1.10
N PHE A 71 2.22 -4.89 -0.06
CA PHE A 71 3.63 -4.52 -0.15
C PHE A 71 3.84 -3.00 -0.11
N HIS A 72 3.02 -2.24 -0.83
CA HIS A 72 3.08 -0.78 -0.84
C HIS A 72 1.79 -0.19 -1.36
N ILE A 73 1.21 0.77 -0.64
CA ILE A 73 -0.05 1.41 -1.03
C ILE A 73 0.05 2.20 -2.35
N ASP A 74 1.24 2.69 -2.70
CA ASP A 74 1.50 3.44 -3.93
C ASP A 74 1.33 2.59 -5.20
N VAL A 75 1.26 1.27 -5.08
CA VAL A 75 0.91 0.39 -6.22
C VAL A 75 -0.47 0.74 -6.77
N LEU A 76 -1.39 1.26 -5.94
CA LEU A 76 -2.66 1.81 -6.41
C LEU A 76 -2.50 3.04 -7.32
N GLY A 77 -1.38 3.77 -7.26
CA GLY A 77 -1.11 4.90 -8.14
C GLY A 77 -0.92 4.47 -9.60
N ILE A 78 -0.47 3.23 -9.82
CA ILE A 78 -0.34 2.65 -11.16
C ILE A 78 -1.72 2.47 -11.81
N LEU A 79 -2.73 2.07 -11.02
CA LEU A 79 -4.13 1.98 -11.48
C LEU A 79 -4.73 3.31 -11.88
N THR A 80 -4.18 4.42 -11.40
CA THR A 80 -4.70 5.76 -11.68
C THR A 80 -3.89 6.49 -12.75
N SER A 81 -2.76 5.92 -13.13
CA SER A 81 -1.85 6.47 -14.14
C SER A 81 -2.15 5.85 -15.50
N GLU A 82 -2.00 6.56 -16.61
CA GLU A 82 -1.98 5.97 -17.96
C GLU A 82 -0.73 5.10 -18.21
N PHE A 83 -0.45 4.18 -17.28
CA PHE A 83 0.62 3.22 -17.36
C PHE A 83 0.41 2.38 -18.61
N LEU A 84 1.43 2.35 -19.46
CA LEU A 84 1.42 1.65 -20.75
C LEU A 84 0.36 2.14 -21.75
N HIS A 85 -0.20 3.35 -21.58
CA HIS A 85 -1.30 3.88 -22.41
C HIS A 85 -2.50 2.92 -22.52
N SER A 86 -2.73 2.12 -21.48
CA SER A 86 -3.79 1.12 -21.46
C SER A 86 -4.97 1.61 -20.65
N ASP A 87 -6.18 1.47 -21.20
CA ASP A 87 -7.43 1.77 -20.50
C ASP A 87 -7.61 0.93 -19.22
N VAL A 88 -6.89 -0.18 -19.12
CA VAL A 88 -6.86 -1.04 -17.92
C VAL A 88 -6.23 -0.33 -16.74
N PHE A 89 -5.26 0.55 -16.95
CA PHE A 89 -4.58 1.29 -15.89
C PHE A 89 -5.06 2.75 -15.78
N ASN A 90 -6.02 3.18 -16.60
CA ASN A 90 -6.55 4.54 -16.55
C ASN A 90 -7.80 4.64 -15.66
N ALA A 91 -7.68 4.35 -14.36
CA ALA A 91 -8.82 4.47 -13.45
C ALA A 91 -9.16 5.94 -13.20
N PRO A 92 -10.41 6.37 -13.47
CA PRO A 92 -10.80 7.76 -13.32
C PRO A 92 -11.02 8.07 -11.84
N VAL A 93 -9.95 8.44 -11.14
CA VAL A 93 -9.98 8.92 -9.76
C VAL A 93 -10.06 10.43 -9.71
N SER A 94 -10.65 10.96 -8.64
CA SER A 94 -10.64 12.41 -8.43
C SER A 94 -9.25 12.92 -8.06
N ASN A 95 -8.91 14.15 -8.44
CA ASN A 95 -7.64 14.80 -8.07
C ASN A 95 -7.45 14.87 -6.53
N ARG A 96 -8.55 14.91 -5.76
CA ARG A 96 -8.51 14.81 -4.29
C ARG A 96 -8.08 13.41 -3.83
N ALA A 97 -8.57 12.37 -4.48
CA ALA A 97 -8.23 10.98 -4.18
C ALA A 97 -6.77 10.67 -4.53
N GLU A 98 -6.28 11.18 -5.65
CA GLU A 98 -4.87 11.05 -6.04
C GLU A 98 -3.93 11.74 -5.04
N LYS A 99 -4.25 12.99 -4.64
CA LYS A 99 -3.51 13.69 -3.56
C LYS A 99 -3.57 12.96 -2.23
N PHE A 100 -4.71 12.34 -1.92
CA PHE A 100 -4.85 11.52 -0.72
C PHE A 100 -3.92 10.30 -0.80
N LEU A 101 -3.90 9.60 -1.94
CA LEU A 101 -3.05 8.44 -2.18
C LEU A 101 -1.56 8.77 -1.97
N ASN A 102 -1.09 9.87 -2.57
CA ASN A 102 0.30 10.29 -2.44
C ASN A 102 0.67 10.66 -1.00
N LYS A 103 -0.24 11.32 -0.27
CA LYS A 103 0.00 11.68 1.14
C LYS A 103 -0.01 10.47 2.06
N ILE A 104 -0.94 9.53 1.84
CA ILE A 104 -1.04 8.34 2.68
C ILE A 104 0.14 7.39 2.42
N GLY A 105 0.61 7.29 1.18
CA GLY A 105 1.84 6.57 0.84
C GLY A 105 3.04 7.08 1.61
N LEU A 106 3.28 8.39 1.57
CA LEU A 106 4.36 9.02 2.35
C LEU A 106 4.21 8.76 3.86
N PHE A 107 2.99 8.86 4.39
CA PHE A 107 2.73 8.62 5.81
C PHE A 107 2.99 7.17 6.22
N MET A 108 2.61 6.19 5.39
CA MET A 108 2.84 4.76 5.66
C MET A 108 4.32 4.42 5.67
N VAL A 109 5.10 4.95 4.71
CA VAL A 109 6.57 4.79 4.68
C VAL A 109 7.20 5.37 5.95
N LEU A 110 6.82 6.58 6.34
CA LEU A 110 7.33 7.18 7.58
C LEU A 110 6.98 6.36 8.81
N LEU A 111 5.77 5.79 8.87
CA LEU A 111 5.36 4.94 9.99
C LEU A 111 6.17 3.64 10.06
N GLU A 112 6.42 3.00 8.92
CA GLU A 112 7.26 1.81 8.80
C GLU A 112 8.71 2.10 9.22
N ASP A 113 9.33 3.12 8.61
CA ASP A 113 10.73 3.49 8.83
C ASP A 113 10.99 3.95 10.28
N VAL A 114 10.11 4.79 10.83
CA VAL A 114 10.24 5.26 12.22
C VAL A 114 10.09 4.10 13.21
N SER A 115 9.14 3.20 12.97
CA SER A 115 8.95 2.03 13.83
C SER A 115 10.17 1.11 13.81
N GLN A 116 10.77 0.88 12.64
CA GLN A 116 12.00 0.10 12.51
C GLN A 116 13.20 0.80 13.16
N PHE A 117 13.33 2.12 13.02
CA PHE A 117 14.38 2.89 13.67
C PHE A 117 14.31 2.80 15.20
N VAL A 118 13.11 2.94 15.78
CA VAL A 118 12.91 2.79 17.23
C VAL A 118 13.30 1.40 17.71
N ILE A 119 12.97 0.34 16.95
CA ILE A 119 13.38 -1.04 17.28
C ILE A 119 14.90 -1.21 17.22
N LEU A 120 15.59 -0.56 16.28
CA LEU A 120 17.04 -0.67 16.12
C LEU A 120 17.82 0.06 17.23
N VAL A 121 17.30 1.18 17.73
CA VAL A 121 17.98 2.02 18.75
C VAL A 121 17.59 1.63 20.18
N SER A 122 16.50 0.88 20.37
CA SER A 122 16.04 0.40 21.68
C SER A 122 16.75 -0.87 22.14
#